data_AF-A0A3S4RI71-F1
#
_entry.id   AF-A0A3S4RI71-F1
#
_cell.length_a   1.000
_cell.length_b   1.000
_cell.length_c   1.000
_cell.angle_alpha   90.00
_cell.angle_beta   90.00
_cell.angle_gamma   90.00
#
_symmetry.space_group_name_H-M   'P 1'
#
loop_
_entity.id
_entity.type
_entity.pdbx_description
1 polymer ?
#
loop_
_entity_poly.entity_id
_entity_poly.type
_entity_poly.pdbx_seq_one_letter_code
_entity_poly.pdbx_strand_id
1 'polypeptide(L)'
;MGEPGGADGFSAVAAVDPGANPEAQLDEEPQEVSEAPVYRVDDLTFLYLTHEVYLEPYVSCRPKVLGERSYVACWNETYSGRSPLNFWEYDGGDFLALNDPARVLAEGKFASEQRIGEAPLPLPLDIDLDQLERAYSLMM
;
A
#
# COMPACT_ATOMS: atom_id res chain seq x y z
N MET A 1 -36.98 56.36 49.93
CA MET A 1 -36.52 57.30 48.89
C MET A 1 -35.18 56.78 48.38
N GLY A 2 -35.05 56.53 47.08
CA GLY A 2 -33.78 56.40 46.36
C GLY A 2 -33.15 55.00 46.25
N GLU A 3 -33.51 54.26 45.20
CA GLU A 3 -32.52 53.49 44.41
C GLU A 3 -31.98 54.45 43.31
N PRO A 4 -30.73 54.32 42.79
CA PRO A 4 -30.37 53.22 41.87
C PRO A 4 -28.89 52.78 41.80
N GLY A 5 -28.67 51.58 41.21
CA GLY A 5 -27.74 51.41 40.07
C GLY A 5 -26.36 50.76 40.28
N GLY A 6 -26.15 49.59 39.63
CA GLY A 6 -25.10 49.45 38.60
C GLY A 6 -23.87 48.54 38.83
N ALA A 7 -23.78 47.51 37.98
CA ALA A 7 -22.59 46.91 37.34
C ALA A 7 -21.67 45.90 38.09
N ASP A 8 -21.79 44.64 37.65
CA ASP A 8 -20.78 43.75 37.06
C ASP A 8 -19.39 43.53 37.71
N GLY A 9 -19.03 42.25 37.88
CA GLY A 9 -17.65 41.80 37.62
C GLY A 9 -17.06 40.73 38.53
N PHE A 10 -17.00 39.50 38.01
CA PHE A 10 -15.90 38.52 38.12
C PHE A 10 -15.31 38.09 39.48
N SER A 11 -15.53 36.82 39.83
CA SER A 11 -14.52 35.74 39.71
C SER A 11 -14.79 34.64 40.73
N ALA A 12 -15.49 33.59 40.31
CA ALA A 12 -15.52 32.33 41.04
C ALA A 12 -14.25 31.54 40.71
N VAL A 13 -13.33 31.47 41.66
CA VAL A 13 -12.22 30.53 41.65
C VAL A 13 -12.77 29.12 41.87
N ALA A 14 -12.83 28.31 40.81
CA ALA A 14 -13.07 26.88 40.92
C ALA A 14 -11.72 26.16 40.92
N ALA A 15 -11.48 25.41 41.99
CA ALA A 15 -10.28 24.63 42.25
C ALA A 15 -10.07 23.55 41.18
N VAL A 16 -8.81 23.39 40.76
CA VAL A 16 -8.34 22.27 39.94
C VAL A 16 -8.27 21.01 40.80
N ASP A 17 -9.05 19.99 40.43
CA ASP A 17 -8.94 18.62 40.89
C ASP A 17 -7.81 17.91 40.12
N PRO A 18 -6.75 17.39 40.77
CA PRO A 18 -5.67 16.69 40.09
C PRO A 18 -6.05 15.21 39.95
N GLY A 19 -6.99 14.92 39.05
CA GLY A 19 -7.56 13.60 38.89
C GLY A 19 -8.08 13.33 37.48
N ALA A 20 -7.19 13.25 36.49
CA ALA A 20 -7.36 12.42 35.28
C ALA A 20 -6.13 12.59 34.40
N ASN A 21 -5.41 11.50 34.14
CA ASN A 21 -4.61 11.37 32.92
C ASN A 21 -5.57 10.82 31.86
N PRO A 22 -6.07 11.63 30.91
CA PRO A 22 -6.78 11.08 29.78
C PRO A 22 -5.71 10.53 28.86
N GLU A 23 -5.58 9.20 28.86
CA GLU A 23 -4.97 8.48 27.76
C GLU A 23 -5.53 9.06 26.47
N ALA A 24 -4.67 9.69 25.68
CA ALA A 24 -5.00 10.13 24.34
C ALA A 24 -5.28 8.86 23.52
N GLN A 25 -6.54 8.46 23.51
CA GLN A 25 -7.09 7.60 22.48
C GLN A 25 -6.97 8.40 21.19
N LEU A 26 -5.84 8.24 20.51
CA LEU A 26 -5.75 8.53 19.09
C LEU A 26 -6.70 7.53 18.44
N ASP A 27 -7.91 7.98 18.13
CA ASP A 27 -8.74 7.36 17.12
C ASP A 27 -7.89 7.33 15.84
N GLU A 28 -7.19 6.22 15.59
CA GLU A 28 -6.60 5.94 14.29
C GLU A 28 -7.78 5.81 13.32
N GLU A 29 -8.06 6.90 12.59
CA GLU A 29 -8.91 6.82 11.40
C GLU A 29 -8.38 5.65 10.54
N PRO A 30 -9.27 4.78 10.00
CA PRO A 30 -8.83 3.67 9.16
C PRO A 30 -7.97 4.25 8.04
N GLN A 31 -6.70 3.85 7.97
CA GLN A 31 -5.84 4.30 6.89
C GLN A 31 -6.44 3.80 5.58
N GLU A 32 -6.92 4.72 4.76
CA GLU A 32 -7.42 4.39 3.43
C GLU A 32 -6.24 3.89 2.59
N VAL A 33 -6.31 2.64 2.17
CA VAL A 33 -5.22 2.00 1.43
C VAL A 33 -5.17 2.60 0.03
N SER A 34 -4.03 3.21 -0.29
CA SER A 34 -3.78 3.83 -1.59
C SER A 34 -3.04 2.89 -2.53
N GLU A 35 -3.21 3.08 -3.84
CA GLU A 35 -2.37 2.42 -4.85
C GLU A 35 -0.88 2.72 -4.62
N ALA A 36 -0.03 1.81 -5.08
CA ALA A 36 1.41 2.03 -5.11
C ALA A 36 1.72 3.33 -5.87
N PRO A 37 2.50 4.26 -5.28
CA PRO A 37 2.84 5.51 -5.94
C PRO A 37 3.50 5.26 -7.29
N VAL A 38 3.20 6.11 -8.28
CA VAL A 38 3.71 5.95 -9.67
C VAL A 38 5.23 5.77 -9.71
N TYR A 39 5.99 6.56 -8.96
CA TYR A 39 7.45 6.45 -8.93
C TYR A 39 7.95 5.09 -8.41
N ARG A 40 7.17 4.41 -7.56
CA ARG A 40 7.49 3.05 -7.09
C ARG A 40 7.18 2.00 -8.14
N VAL A 41 6.09 2.16 -8.88
CA VAL A 41 5.76 1.30 -10.02
C VAL A 41 6.82 1.46 -11.11
N ASP A 42 7.32 2.68 -11.32
CA ASP A 42 8.43 2.96 -12.24
C ASP A 42 9.73 2.28 -11.76
N ASP A 43 10.08 2.36 -10.48
CA ASP A 43 11.23 1.65 -9.90
C ASP A 43 11.15 0.14 -10.19
N LEU A 44 9.99 -0.49 -9.91
CA LEU A 44 9.77 -1.92 -10.20
C LEU A 44 9.86 -2.22 -11.70
N THR A 45 9.26 -1.39 -12.54
CA THR A 45 9.32 -1.53 -14.00
C THR A 45 10.77 -1.46 -14.49
N PHE A 46 11.56 -0.54 -13.93
CA PHE A 46 12.97 -0.39 -14.25
C PHE A 46 13.80 -1.62 -13.87
N LEU A 47 13.46 -2.33 -12.79
CA LEU A 47 14.10 -3.60 -12.44
C LEU A 47 13.88 -4.66 -13.53
N TYR A 48 12.66 -4.80 -14.04
CA TYR A 48 12.36 -5.75 -15.12
C TYR A 48 13.18 -5.47 -16.39
N LEU A 49 13.37 -4.19 -16.71
CA LEU A 49 14.17 -3.75 -17.85
C LEU A 49 15.67 -3.96 -17.61
N THR A 50 16.17 -3.56 -16.44
CA THR A 50 17.59 -3.60 -16.08
C THR A 50 18.12 -5.03 -15.99
N HIS A 51 17.31 -5.93 -15.42
CA HIS A 51 17.66 -7.34 -15.29
C HIS A 51 17.27 -8.18 -16.51
N GLU A 52 16.83 -7.53 -17.59
CA GLU A 52 16.45 -8.19 -18.84
C GLU A 52 15.51 -9.38 -18.58
N VAL A 53 14.47 -9.17 -17.77
CA VAL A 53 13.53 -10.24 -17.40
C VAL A 53 12.86 -10.84 -18.65
N TYR A 54 12.63 -9.98 -19.65
CA TYR A 54 12.12 -10.37 -20.94
C TYR A 54 13.08 -9.96 -22.06
N LEU A 55 13.03 -10.70 -23.18
CA LEU A 55 13.90 -10.44 -24.34
C LEU A 55 13.61 -9.09 -25.00
N GLU A 56 12.35 -8.68 -25.03
CA GLU A 56 11.92 -7.38 -25.55
C GLU A 56 11.58 -6.44 -24.38
N PRO A 57 11.88 -5.13 -24.48
CA PRO A 57 11.71 -4.17 -23.39
C PRO A 57 10.24 -3.73 -23.18
N TYR A 58 9.28 -4.53 -23.60
CA TYR A 58 7.86 -4.23 -23.47
C TYR A 58 7.34 -4.74 -22.13
N VAL A 59 7.58 -3.98 -21.07
CA VAL A 59 7.11 -4.29 -19.72
C VAL A 59 6.02 -3.33 -19.32
N SER A 60 4.91 -3.87 -18.83
CA SER A 60 3.80 -3.13 -18.26
C SER A 60 3.63 -3.55 -16.81
N CYS A 61 3.78 -2.61 -15.88
CA CYS A 61 3.39 -2.77 -14.49
C CYS A 61 2.22 -1.85 -14.17
N ARG A 62 1.15 -2.39 -13.58
CA ARG A 62 -0.05 -1.62 -13.23
C ARG A 62 -0.37 -1.78 -11.75
N PRO A 63 -0.53 -0.67 -11.00
CA PRO A 63 -1.00 -0.73 -9.63
C PRO A 63 -2.51 -0.95 -9.56
N LYS A 64 -2.99 -1.50 -8.45
CA LYS A 64 -4.41 -1.59 -8.10
C LYS A 64 -4.58 -1.82 -6.61
N VAL A 65 -5.59 -1.20 -6.00
CA VAL A 65 -6.08 -1.58 -4.66
C VAL A 65 -7.19 -2.62 -4.79
N LEU A 66 -7.11 -3.71 -4.03
CA LEU A 66 -8.18 -4.68 -3.85
C LEU A 66 -8.34 -4.98 -2.36
N GLY A 67 -9.54 -4.72 -1.82
CA GLY A 67 -9.77 -4.80 -0.38
C GLY A 67 -8.90 -3.79 0.38
N GLU A 68 -8.12 -4.27 1.34
CA GLU A 68 -7.24 -3.47 2.20
C GLU A 68 -5.76 -3.57 1.78
N ARG A 69 -5.48 -3.93 0.53
CA ARG A 69 -4.10 -4.11 0.04
C ARG A 69 -3.87 -3.43 -1.30
N SER A 70 -2.65 -2.94 -1.46
CA SER A 70 -2.14 -2.39 -2.72
C SER A 70 -1.32 -3.44 -3.44
N TYR A 71 -1.61 -3.64 -4.71
CA TYR A 71 -0.95 -4.61 -5.56
C TYR A 71 -0.34 -3.94 -6.79
N VAL A 72 0.66 -4.60 -7.36
CA VAL A 72 1.17 -4.30 -8.70
C VAL A 72 1.26 -5.61 -9.48
N ALA A 73 0.68 -5.64 -10.68
CA ALA A 73 0.89 -6.74 -11.61
C ALA A 73 1.83 -6.29 -12.73
N CYS A 74 2.88 -7.06 -12.99
CA CYS A 74 3.84 -6.82 -14.07
C CYS A 74 3.80 -7.95 -15.10
N TRP A 75 3.82 -7.60 -16.38
CA TRP A 75 3.87 -8.55 -17.49
C TRP A 75 4.61 -7.97 -18.68
N ASN A 76 5.00 -8.87 -19.59
CA ASN A 76 5.41 -8.47 -20.92
C ASN A 76 4.22 -8.54 -21.90
N GLU A 77 4.10 -7.53 -22.74
CA GLU A 77 3.10 -7.45 -23.81
C GLU A 77 3.79 -7.28 -25.16
N THR A 78 3.85 -8.36 -25.94
CA THR A 78 4.39 -8.35 -27.31
C THR A 78 3.29 -8.60 -28.33
N TYR A 79 3.63 -8.42 -29.62
CA TYR A 79 2.78 -8.88 -30.72
C TYR A 79 2.51 -10.39 -30.71
N SER A 80 3.43 -11.19 -30.17
CA SER A 80 3.33 -12.66 -30.11
C SER A 80 2.51 -13.18 -28.92
N GLY A 81 2.07 -12.28 -28.04
CA GLY A 81 1.28 -12.60 -26.87
C GLY A 81 1.87 -11.98 -25.60
N ARG A 82 1.32 -12.44 -24.47
CA ARG A 82 1.60 -11.89 -23.14
C ARG A 82 2.30 -12.94 -22.27
N SER A 83 3.21 -12.50 -21.42
CA SER A 83 3.74 -13.37 -20.37
C SER A 83 2.67 -13.65 -19.30
N PRO A 84 2.87 -14.69 -18.46
CA PRO A 84 2.18 -14.78 -17.19
C PRO A 84 2.31 -13.49 -16.37
N LEU A 85 1.31 -13.20 -15.54
CA LEU A 85 1.32 -12.09 -14.60
C LEU A 85 2.28 -12.40 -13.44
N ASN A 86 3.08 -11.42 -13.06
CA ASN A 86 3.82 -11.43 -11.80
C ASN A 86 3.07 -10.54 -10.82
N PHE A 87 2.62 -11.11 -9.71
CA PHE A 87 1.88 -10.39 -8.68
C PHE A 87 2.79 -9.98 -7.53
N TRP A 88 2.76 -8.69 -7.23
CA TRP A 88 3.47 -8.06 -6.14
C TRP A 88 2.48 -7.39 -5.21
N GLU A 89 2.57 -7.62 -3.92
CA GLU A 89 1.98 -6.74 -2.92
C GLU A 89 2.92 -5.57 -2.69
N TYR A 90 2.39 -4.35 -2.65
CA TYR A 90 3.12 -3.15 -2.27
C TYR A 90 2.79 -2.81 -0.82
N ASP A 91 3.79 -2.97 0.07
CA ASP A 91 3.67 -2.70 1.49
C ASP A 91 4.89 -1.91 1.98
N GLY A 92 4.67 -0.79 2.67
CA GLY A 92 5.74 -0.01 3.29
C GLY A 92 6.85 0.52 2.35
N GLY A 93 6.67 0.47 1.03
CA GLY A 93 7.69 0.82 0.04
C GLY A 93 8.45 -0.37 -0.55
N ASP A 94 8.12 -1.59 -0.12
CA ASP A 94 8.67 -2.85 -0.59
C ASP A 94 7.64 -3.58 -1.48
N PHE A 95 8.14 -4.47 -2.34
CA PHE A 95 7.34 -5.32 -3.22
C PHE A 95 7.51 -6.79 -2.84
N LEU A 96 6.44 -7.41 -2.39
CA LEU A 96 6.43 -8.81 -1.93
C LEU A 96 5.85 -9.71 -3.02
N ALA A 97 6.62 -10.68 -3.49
CA ALA A 97 6.19 -11.64 -4.49
C ALA A 97 5.06 -12.54 -3.96
N LEU A 98 3.94 -12.60 -4.69
CA LEU A 98 2.76 -13.36 -4.28
C LEU A 98 2.65 -14.72 -4.98
N ASN A 99 2.96 -14.79 -6.28
CA ASN A 99 2.81 -16.00 -7.09
C ASN A 99 4.15 -16.54 -7.61
N ASP A 100 4.15 -17.80 -8.08
CA ASP A 100 5.39 -18.48 -8.50
C ASP A 100 6.24 -17.69 -9.52
N PRO A 101 5.68 -17.07 -10.59
CA PRO A 101 6.46 -16.24 -11.49
C PRO A 101 7.18 -15.07 -10.79
N ALA A 102 6.50 -14.36 -9.88
CA ALA A 102 7.11 -13.26 -9.12
C ALA A 102 8.17 -13.78 -8.14
N ARG A 103 7.94 -14.92 -7.49
CA ARG A 103 8.88 -15.51 -6.53
C ARG A 103 10.17 -15.95 -7.19
N VAL A 104 10.09 -16.59 -8.37
CA VAL A 104 11.27 -16.94 -9.17
C VAL A 104 12.10 -15.70 -9.52
N LEU A 105 11.46 -14.55 -9.74
CA LEU A 105 12.18 -13.29 -9.94
C LEU A 105 12.81 -12.77 -8.65
N ALA A 106 12.06 -12.77 -7.54
CA ALA A 106 12.55 -12.34 -6.23
C ALA A 106 13.76 -13.17 -5.75
N GLU A 107 13.71 -14.49 -5.88
CA GLU A 107 14.80 -15.42 -5.51
C GLU A 107 15.96 -15.42 -6.52
N GLY A 108 15.69 -14.99 -7.76
CA GLY A 108 16.61 -15.05 -8.88
C GLY A 108 17.14 -13.69 -9.28
N LYS A 109 16.58 -13.15 -10.37
CA LYS A 109 17.07 -11.91 -11.01
C LYS A 109 17.03 -10.70 -10.07
N PHE A 110 16.09 -10.66 -9.12
CA PHE A 110 15.93 -9.55 -8.18
C PHE A 110 16.49 -9.85 -6.77
N ALA A 111 17.23 -10.94 -6.57
CA ALA A 111 17.69 -11.35 -5.24
C ALA A 111 18.62 -10.33 -4.55
N SER A 112 19.28 -9.45 -5.31
CA SER A 112 20.11 -8.37 -4.78
C SER A 112 19.35 -7.05 -4.54
N GLU A 113 18.08 -6.98 -4.90
CA GLU A 113 17.28 -5.76 -4.83
C GLU A 113 16.71 -5.55 -3.43
N GLN A 114 17.04 -4.42 -2.80
CA GLN A 114 16.73 -4.17 -1.39
C GLN A 114 15.23 -4.07 -1.08
N ARG A 115 14.42 -3.73 -2.09
CA ARG A 115 12.97 -3.47 -1.97
C ARG A 115 12.13 -4.62 -2.53
N ILE A 116 12.77 -5.73 -2.86
CA ILE A 116 12.11 -6.92 -3.38
C ILE A 116 12.18 -8.00 -2.31
N GLY A 117 11.04 -8.60 -2.03
CA GLY A 117 10.93 -9.71 -1.10
C GLY A 117 9.89 -10.72 -1.55
N GLU A 118 9.62 -11.65 -0.65
CA GLU A 118 8.63 -12.70 -0.84
C GLU A 118 7.56 -12.60 0.23
N ALA A 119 6.29 -12.70 -0.15
CA ALA A 119 5.25 -12.85 0.84
C ALA A 119 5.41 -14.19 1.58
N PRO A 120 5.06 -14.27 2.88
CA PRO A 120 5.13 -15.52 3.62
C PRO A 120 4.21 -16.58 3.00
N LEU A 121 4.60 -17.86 3.12
CA LEU A 121 3.79 -19.00 2.74
C LEU A 121 3.33 -19.79 3.99
N PRO A 122 2.05 -20.23 4.06
CA PRO A 122 0.98 -19.95 3.10
C PRO A 122 0.63 -18.46 3.04
N LEU A 123 0.14 -18.01 1.87
CA LEU A 123 -0.31 -16.63 1.73
C LEU A 123 -1.40 -16.30 2.77
N PRO A 124 -1.47 -15.04 3.25
CA PRO A 124 -2.59 -14.56 4.05
C PRO A 124 -3.94 -14.92 3.41
N LEU A 125 -4.92 -15.31 4.24
CA LEU A 125 -6.22 -15.82 3.77
C LEU A 125 -7.05 -14.78 2.99
N ASP A 126 -6.74 -13.51 3.18
CA ASP A 126 -7.35 -12.38 2.51
C ASP A 126 -6.74 -12.09 1.13
N ILE A 127 -5.66 -12.78 0.74
CA ILE A 127 -5.07 -12.71 -0.60
C ILE A 127 -5.61 -13.86 -1.45
N ASP A 128 -6.45 -13.52 -2.43
CA ASP A 128 -6.98 -14.44 -3.44
C ASP A 128 -6.33 -14.17 -4.81
N LEU A 129 -5.42 -15.06 -5.23
CA LEU A 129 -4.71 -14.95 -6.51
C LEU A 129 -5.66 -15.06 -7.72
N ASP A 130 -6.74 -15.84 -7.63
CA ASP A 130 -7.72 -15.96 -8.71
C ASP A 130 -8.52 -14.66 -8.86
N GLN A 131 -8.86 -14.02 -7.73
CA GLN A 131 -9.49 -12.70 -7.73
C GLN A 131 -8.57 -11.63 -8.34
N LEU A 132 -7.29 -11.63 -7.95
CA LEU A 132 -6.26 -10.76 -8.52
C LEU A 132 -6.17 -10.93 -10.03
N GLU A 133 -6.06 -12.17 -10.52
CA GLU A 133 -5.97 -12.47 -11.95
C GLU A 133 -7.16 -11.95 -12.73
N ARG A 134 -8.39 -12.14 -12.22
CA ARG A 134 -9.59 -11.59 -12.84
C ARG A 134 -9.57 -10.05 -12.83
N ALA A 135 -9.18 -9.45 -11.71
CA ALA A 135 -9.16 -8.00 -11.56
C ALA A 135 -8.18 -7.32 -12.52
N TYR A 136 -7.04 -7.97 -12.82
CA TYR A 136 -6.05 -7.48 -13.78
C TYR A 136 -6.40 -7.83 -15.22
N SER A 137 -7.11 -8.94 -15.46
CA SER A 137 -7.62 -9.30 -16.79
C SER A 137 -8.68 -8.34 -17.33
N LEU A 138 -9.46 -7.71 -16.45
CA LEU A 138 -10.46 -6.70 -16.85
C LEU A 138 -9.87 -5.32 -17.18
N MET A 139 -8.60 -5.08 -16.86
CA MET A 139 -7.89 -3.84 -17.22
C MET A 139 -7.11 -3.98 -18.54
N MET A 140 -7.18 -5.14 -19.17
CA MET A 140 -6.66 -5.44 -20.50
C MET A 140 -7.77 -5.24 -21.53
#